data_AF-A0A974YTI8-F1
#
_entry.id   AF-A0A974YTI8-F1
#
_cell.length_a   1.000
_cell.length_b   1.000
_cell.length_c   1.000
_cell.angle_alpha   90.00
_cell.angle_beta   90.00
_cell.angle_gamma   90.00
#
_symmetry.space_group_name_H-M   'P 1'
#
loop_
_entity.id
_entity.type
_entity.pdbx_description
1 polymer ?
#
loop_
_entity_poly.entity_id
_entity_poly.type
_entity_poly.pdbx_seq_one_letter_code
_entity_poly.pdbx_strand_id
1 'polypeptide(L)'
;MIKFFRKIRYDLMEKNKTGKYLKYAIGEIVLVVIGILIALSINNWNETRKQKGTTNSIYFIVKEDLINDISEIDSFLKYYDEVRKPSFETVLNTKLTKEDWLKNPQYISVIDGYKDFSINQRGSELLKNQSVLIVNTEQNLASEINLFYNQHIVEIDVSIEELFRQNVEINKNLKKYDWFSSLLIHKEMEGVIDYISNNPIAKNEITLYYLVFDVYAQELINFRENAKELIVKIDNQLKDN
;
A
#
# COMPACT_ATOMS: atom_id res chain seq x y z
N MET A 1 46.18 -26.14 -16.30
CA MET A 1 46.26 -25.42 -17.59
C MET A 1 46.84 -26.34 -18.65
N ILE A 2 46.19 -26.35 -19.81
CA ILE A 2 46.38 -27.25 -20.95
C ILE A 2 47.88 -27.47 -21.25
N LYS A 3 48.38 -28.69 -21.02
CA LYS A 3 49.80 -29.09 -21.20
C LYS A 3 50.33 -28.78 -22.60
N PHE A 4 49.44 -28.67 -23.58
CA PHE A 4 49.71 -28.34 -24.98
C PHE A 4 50.31 -26.94 -25.17
N PHE A 5 49.69 -25.89 -24.60
CA PHE A 5 50.19 -24.51 -24.70
C PHE A 5 51.48 -24.29 -23.91
N ARG A 6 51.67 -25.06 -22.82
CA ARG A 6 52.91 -25.04 -22.04
C ARG A 6 54.07 -25.61 -22.86
N LYS A 7 53.88 -26.73 -23.55
CA LYS A 7 54.93 -27.38 -24.35
C LYS A 7 55.39 -26.51 -25.53
N ILE A 8 54.45 -25.87 -26.22
CA ILE A 8 54.74 -24.95 -27.33
C ILE A 8 55.56 -23.73 -26.87
N ARG A 9 55.31 -23.21 -25.66
CA ARG A 9 56.08 -22.08 -25.09
C ARG A 9 57.54 -22.45 -24.80
N TYR A 10 57.77 -23.63 -24.21
CA TYR A 10 59.12 -24.13 -23.94
C TYR A 10 59.90 -24.36 -25.26
N ASP A 11 59.28 -25.02 -26.24
CA ASP A 11 59.92 -25.29 -27.55
C ASP A 11 60.27 -24.01 -28.35
N LEU A 12 59.55 -22.90 -28.11
CA LEU A 12 59.80 -21.61 -28.78
C LEU A 12 60.88 -20.76 -28.06
N MET A 13 61.03 -20.91 -26.73
CA MET A 13 62.12 -20.30 -25.96
C MET A 13 63.47 -20.93 -26.31
N GLU A 14 63.49 -22.25 -26.50
CA GLU A 14 64.72 -23.01 -26.83
C GLU A 14 65.30 -22.65 -28.21
N LYS A 15 64.49 -22.06 -29.11
CA LYS A 15 64.88 -21.72 -30.49
C LYS A 15 65.27 -20.24 -30.72
N ASN A 16 65.56 -19.44 -29.68
CA ASN A 16 65.88 -18.00 -29.79
C ASN A 16 64.81 -17.14 -30.50
N LYS A 17 63.53 -17.57 -30.49
CA LYS A 17 62.41 -16.84 -31.14
C LYS A 17 61.58 -16.02 -30.14
N THR A 18 62.24 -15.15 -29.38
CA THR A 18 61.62 -14.28 -28.34
C THR A 18 60.41 -13.48 -28.84
N GLY A 19 60.45 -12.95 -30.07
CA GLY A 19 59.32 -12.23 -30.66
C GLY A 19 58.09 -13.10 -30.97
N LYS A 20 58.27 -14.40 -31.27
CA LYS A 20 57.14 -15.33 -31.42
C LYS A 20 56.59 -15.73 -30.06
N TYR A 21 57.45 -15.98 -29.08
CA TYR A 21 57.07 -16.29 -27.70
C TYR A 21 56.15 -15.23 -27.08
N LEU A 22 56.50 -13.94 -27.19
CA LEU A 22 55.68 -12.83 -26.68
C LEU A 22 54.28 -12.80 -27.31
N LYS A 23 54.16 -13.02 -28.62
CA LYS A 23 52.85 -13.08 -29.30
C LYS A 23 51.98 -14.22 -28.79
N TYR A 24 52.56 -15.39 -28.53
CA TYR A 24 51.82 -16.54 -27.97
C TYR A 24 51.44 -16.34 -26.50
N ALA A 25 52.31 -15.74 -25.69
CA ALA A 25 52.00 -15.44 -24.29
C ALA A 25 50.88 -14.40 -24.15
N ILE A 26 50.89 -13.35 -24.98
CA ILE A 26 49.79 -12.36 -25.05
C ILE A 26 48.49 -13.03 -25.49
N GLY A 27 48.53 -13.88 -26.53
CA GLY A 27 47.35 -14.63 -26.98
C GLY A 27 46.73 -15.51 -25.89
N GLU A 28 47.56 -16.16 -25.08
CA GLU A 28 47.08 -16.96 -23.94
C GLU A 28 46.45 -16.09 -22.85
N ILE A 29 47.07 -14.96 -22.50
CA ILE A 29 46.49 -14.01 -21.53
C ILE A 29 45.13 -13.51 -22.02
N VAL A 30 45.02 -13.11 -23.29
CA VAL A 30 43.77 -12.66 -23.90
C VAL A 30 42.70 -13.76 -23.84
N LEU A 31 43.04 -15.01 -24.15
CA LEU A 31 42.12 -16.14 -24.05
C LEU A 31 41.65 -16.40 -22.62
N VAL A 32 42.55 -16.33 -21.63
CA VAL A 32 42.18 -16.47 -20.21
C VAL A 32 41.25 -15.33 -19.78
N VAL A 33 41.57 -14.08 -20.17
CA VAL A 33 40.74 -12.91 -19.86
C VAL A 33 39.34 -13.03 -20.47
N ILE A 34 39.22 -13.46 -21.73
CA ILE A 34 37.92 -13.71 -22.37
C ILE A 34 37.15 -14.79 -21.60
N GLY A 35 37.81 -15.87 -21.17
CA GLY A 35 37.19 -16.92 -20.36
C GLY A 35 36.64 -16.41 -19.03
N ILE A 36 37.40 -15.56 -18.33
CA ILE A 36 36.97 -14.92 -17.07
C ILE A 36 35.79 -13.98 -17.31
N LEU A 37 35.84 -13.15 -18.35
CA LEU A 37 34.77 -12.21 -18.68
C LEU A 37 33.47 -12.94 -19.03
N ILE A 38 33.54 -14.06 -19.77
CA ILE A 38 32.36 -14.88 -20.08
C ILE A 38 31.81 -15.51 -18.79
N ALA A 39 32.67 -16.07 -17.93
CA ALA A 39 32.25 -16.65 -16.66
C ALA A 39 31.56 -15.62 -15.75
N LEU A 40 32.14 -14.42 -15.63
CA LEU A 40 31.53 -13.30 -14.91
C LEU A 40 30.20 -12.88 -15.53
N SER A 41 30.12 -12.79 -16.86
CA SER A 41 28.90 -12.42 -17.57
C SER A 41 27.77 -13.43 -17.34
N ILE A 42 28.07 -14.73 -17.40
CA ILE A 42 27.08 -15.79 -17.13
C ILE A 42 26.62 -15.74 -15.68
N ASN A 43 27.54 -15.54 -14.74
CA ASN A 43 27.20 -15.44 -13.32
C ASN A 43 26.30 -14.23 -13.05
N ASN A 44 26.64 -13.06 -13.60
CA ASN A 44 25.86 -11.84 -13.46
C ASN A 44 24.46 -12.01 -14.10
N TRP A 45 24.36 -12.62 -15.28
CA TRP A 45 23.07 -12.89 -15.92
C TRP A 45 22.18 -13.83 -15.10
N ASN A 46 22.74 -14.88 -14.51
CA ASN A 46 22.00 -15.77 -13.62
C ASN A 46 21.51 -15.06 -12.36
N GLU A 47 22.34 -14.19 -11.77
CA GLU A 47 21.96 -13.40 -10.60
C GLU A 47 20.83 -12.41 -10.94
N THR A 48 20.94 -11.68 -12.05
CA THR A 48 19.88 -10.78 -12.53
C THR A 48 18.57 -11.54 -12.79
N ARG A 49 18.63 -12.73 -13.39
CA ARG A 49 17.43 -13.56 -13.61
C ARG A 49 16.76 -13.95 -12.30
N LYS A 50 17.53 -14.37 -11.29
CA LYS A 50 16.99 -14.72 -9.96
C LYS A 50 16.36 -13.51 -9.29
N GLN A 51 17.06 -12.38 -9.30
CA GLN A 51 16.57 -11.13 -8.72
C GLN A 51 15.23 -10.71 -9.35
N LYS A 52 15.13 -10.77 -10.68
CA LYS A 52 13.89 -10.46 -11.41
C LYS A 52 12.74 -11.40 -11.04
N GLY A 53 13.01 -12.70 -10.90
CA GLY A 53 12.02 -13.68 -10.43
C GLY A 53 11.49 -13.35 -9.02
N THR A 54 12.37 -12.95 -8.12
CA THR A 54 11.99 -12.48 -6.77
C THR A 54 11.16 -11.19 -6.85
N THR A 55 11.60 -10.19 -7.62
CA THR A 55 10.86 -8.93 -7.79
C THR A 55 9.45 -9.18 -8.34
N ASN A 56 9.30 -10.00 -9.37
CA ASN A 56 8.00 -10.36 -9.94
C ASN A 56 7.09 -11.08 -8.92
N SER A 57 7.67 -11.92 -8.07
CA SER A 57 6.91 -12.58 -6.99
C SER A 57 6.38 -11.55 -5.98
N ILE A 58 7.15 -10.51 -5.69
CA ILE A 58 6.71 -9.43 -4.79
C ILE A 58 5.67 -8.54 -5.49
N TYR A 59 5.82 -8.23 -6.78
CA TYR A 59 4.77 -7.52 -7.53
C TYR A 59 3.44 -8.27 -7.53
N PHE A 60 3.47 -9.60 -7.65
CA PHE A 60 2.27 -10.43 -7.50
C PHE A 60 1.65 -10.29 -6.10
N ILE A 61 2.47 -10.32 -5.04
CA ILE A 61 2.00 -10.08 -3.66
C ILE A 61 1.35 -8.70 -3.52
N VAL A 62 2.01 -7.65 -4.02
CA VAL A 62 1.47 -6.28 -4.00
C VAL A 62 0.12 -6.23 -4.70
N LYS A 63 -0.03 -6.87 -5.86
CA LYS A 63 -1.29 -6.91 -6.60
C LYS A 63 -2.40 -7.58 -5.78
N GLU A 64 -2.15 -8.73 -5.19
CA GLU A 64 -3.14 -9.44 -4.36
C GLU A 64 -3.54 -8.63 -3.14
N ASP A 65 -2.57 -7.99 -2.47
CA ASP A 65 -2.80 -7.10 -1.34
C ASP A 65 -3.73 -5.93 -1.77
N LEU A 66 -3.44 -5.25 -2.89
CA LEU A 66 -4.27 -4.15 -3.41
C LEU A 66 -5.69 -4.59 -3.82
N ILE A 67 -5.85 -5.79 -4.39
CA ILE A 67 -7.18 -6.32 -4.76
C ILE A 67 -8.05 -6.51 -3.52
N ASN A 68 -7.48 -7.05 -2.44
CA ASN A 68 -8.18 -7.23 -1.17
C ASN A 68 -8.54 -5.88 -0.56
N ASP A 69 -7.60 -4.93 -0.52
CA ASP A 69 -7.84 -3.58 0.01
C ASP A 69 -8.96 -2.87 -0.76
N ILE A 70 -8.97 -2.95 -2.10
CA ILE A 70 -10.03 -2.40 -2.95
C ILE A 70 -11.39 -3.01 -2.57
N SER A 71 -11.47 -4.32 -2.37
CA SER A 71 -12.73 -4.99 -2.02
C SER A 71 -13.27 -4.56 -0.66
N GLU A 72 -12.39 -4.34 0.32
CA GLU A 72 -12.77 -3.83 1.64
C GLU A 72 -13.24 -2.39 1.57
N ILE A 73 -12.53 -1.55 0.82
CA ILE A 73 -12.89 -0.15 0.57
C ILE A 73 -14.23 -0.04 -0.16
N ASP A 74 -14.48 -0.86 -1.18
CA ASP A 74 -15.76 -0.86 -1.90
C ASP A 74 -16.93 -1.21 -0.98
N SER A 75 -16.73 -2.15 -0.05
CA SER A 75 -17.75 -2.50 0.94
C SER A 75 -18.01 -1.36 1.92
N PHE A 76 -16.95 -0.65 2.34
CA PHE A 76 -17.06 0.53 3.20
C PHE A 76 -17.78 1.68 2.48
N LEU A 77 -17.35 2.03 1.27
CA LEU A 77 -17.89 3.14 0.49
C LEU A 77 -19.36 2.90 0.14
N LYS A 78 -19.73 1.65 -0.16
CA LYS A 78 -21.14 1.29 -0.37
C LYS A 78 -21.99 1.62 0.86
N TYR A 79 -21.56 1.22 2.07
CA TYR A 79 -22.28 1.55 3.29
C TYR A 79 -22.30 3.06 3.56
N TYR A 80 -21.19 3.75 3.29
CA TYR A 80 -21.11 5.20 3.42
C TYR A 80 -22.15 5.90 2.55
N ASP A 81 -22.19 5.58 1.25
CA ASP A 81 -23.09 6.22 0.28
C ASP A 81 -24.57 5.84 0.49
N GLU A 82 -24.85 4.57 0.82
CA GLU A 82 -26.23 4.09 0.94
C GLU A 82 -26.87 4.43 2.31
N VAL A 83 -26.07 4.57 3.37
CA VAL A 83 -26.59 4.67 4.74
C VAL A 83 -26.07 5.90 5.46
N ARG A 84 -24.75 6.02 5.57
CA ARG A 84 -24.14 6.95 6.53
C ARG A 84 -24.22 8.40 6.08
N LYS A 85 -23.86 8.68 4.82
CA LYS A 85 -23.96 10.01 4.23
C LYS A 85 -25.42 10.53 4.19
N PRO A 86 -26.42 9.77 3.71
CA PRO A 86 -27.82 10.19 3.79
C PRO A 86 -28.30 10.43 5.23
N SER A 87 -27.80 9.67 6.20
CA SER A 87 -28.13 9.86 7.62
C SER A 87 -27.59 11.20 8.14
N PHE A 88 -26.32 11.52 7.85
CA PHE A 88 -25.73 12.82 8.19
C PHE A 88 -26.52 13.98 7.57
N GLU A 89 -26.75 13.93 6.25
CA GLU A 89 -27.47 14.98 5.52
C GLU A 89 -28.89 15.17 6.06
N THR A 90 -29.59 14.08 6.39
CA THR A 90 -30.96 14.17 6.92
C THR A 90 -30.98 14.76 8.32
N VAL A 91 -30.16 14.24 9.25
CA VAL A 91 -30.13 14.68 10.65
C VAL A 91 -29.70 16.15 10.77
N LEU A 92 -28.78 16.60 9.92
CA LEU A 92 -28.30 17.98 9.94
C LEU A 92 -29.32 18.96 9.34
N ASN A 93 -29.97 18.59 8.22
CA ASN A 93 -30.85 19.50 7.48
C ASN A 93 -32.32 19.50 7.93
N THR A 94 -32.75 18.49 8.67
CA THR A 94 -34.16 18.36 9.09
C THR A 94 -34.32 18.43 10.61
N LYS A 95 -35.51 18.83 11.06
CA LYS A 95 -35.90 18.74 12.46
C LYS A 95 -36.73 17.46 12.64
N LEU A 96 -36.06 16.38 13.00
CA LEU A 96 -36.66 15.06 13.17
C LEU A 96 -37.48 14.98 14.47
N THR A 97 -38.61 14.28 14.40
CA THR A 97 -39.41 13.90 15.58
C THR A 97 -38.94 12.56 16.13
N LYS A 98 -39.29 12.24 17.38
CA LYS A 98 -39.00 10.91 17.97
C LYS A 98 -39.53 9.75 17.11
N GLU A 99 -40.68 9.93 16.45
CA GLU A 99 -41.25 8.91 15.55
C GLU A 99 -40.39 8.69 14.30
N ASP A 100 -39.78 9.74 13.75
CA ASP A 100 -38.90 9.64 12.58
C ASP A 100 -37.64 8.81 12.90
N TRP A 101 -37.06 9.01 14.07
CA TRP A 101 -35.92 8.21 14.56
C TRP A 101 -36.28 6.74 14.78
N LEU A 102 -37.48 6.46 15.30
CA LEU A 102 -37.95 5.08 15.50
C LEU A 102 -38.21 4.36 14.16
N LYS A 103 -38.72 5.08 13.16
CA LYS A 103 -38.92 4.54 11.80
C LYS A 103 -37.62 4.36 11.03
N ASN A 104 -36.60 5.15 11.36
CA ASN A 104 -35.30 5.19 10.66
C ASN A 104 -34.14 5.02 11.66
N PRO A 105 -33.98 3.84 12.27
CA PRO A 105 -32.94 3.61 13.29
C PRO A 105 -31.52 3.84 12.76
N GLN A 106 -31.30 3.76 11.44
CA GLN A 106 -30.00 4.02 10.81
C GLN A 106 -29.48 5.45 11.01
N TYR A 107 -30.34 6.42 11.33
CA TYR A 107 -29.91 7.78 11.62
C TYR A 107 -28.96 7.88 12.81
N ILE A 108 -28.93 6.86 13.69
CA ILE A 108 -27.97 6.80 14.79
C ILE A 108 -26.51 6.70 14.31
N SER A 109 -26.29 6.25 13.07
CA SER A 109 -24.96 6.10 12.48
C SER A 109 -24.14 7.39 12.41
N VAL A 110 -24.78 8.54 12.60
CA VAL A 110 -24.11 9.86 12.66
C VAL A 110 -23.23 10.05 13.89
N ILE A 111 -23.39 9.22 14.92
CA ILE A 111 -22.53 9.20 16.12
C ILE A 111 -21.80 7.87 16.32
N ASP A 112 -22.04 6.88 15.46
CA ASP A 112 -21.35 5.59 15.52
C ASP A 112 -19.86 5.79 15.24
N GLY A 113 -19.03 4.86 15.72
CA GLY A 113 -17.62 4.79 15.35
C GLY A 113 -17.43 4.54 13.84
N TYR A 114 -16.18 4.53 13.40
CA TYR A 114 -15.82 4.11 12.05
C TYR A 114 -15.43 2.63 12.05
N LYS A 115 -15.48 1.99 10.88
CA LYS A 115 -14.97 0.62 10.74
C LYS A 115 -13.45 0.69 10.72
N ASP A 116 -12.80 0.00 11.64
CA ASP A 116 -11.35 -0.20 11.58
C ASP A 116 -11.02 -1.02 10.33
N PHE A 117 -10.17 -0.46 9.47
CA PHE A 117 -9.49 -1.24 8.44
C PHE A 117 -8.09 -0.68 8.23
N SER A 118 -7.19 -1.56 7.79
CA SER A 118 -5.78 -1.25 7.56
C SER A 118 -5.39 -1.68 6.16
N ILE A 119 -4.74 -0.79 5.43
CA ILE A 119 -4.16 -1.11 4.11
C ILE A 119 -3.07 -2.18 4.27
N ASN A 120 -3.07 -3.19 3.40
CA ASN A 120 -2.09 -4.26 3.42
C ASN A 120 -0.72 -3.78 2.88
N GLN A 121 0.32 -3.80 3.71
CA GLN A 121 1.66 -3.27 3.36
C GLN A 121 2.72 -4.35 3.15
N ARG A 122 2.35 -5.63 3.20
CA ARG A 122 3.31 -6.73 3.13
C ARG A 122 4.15 -6.68 1.84
N GLY A 123 3.50 -6.54 0.69
CA GLY A 123 4.19 -6.44 -0.59
C GLY A 123 5.12 -5.24 -0.69
N SER A 124 4.70 -4.07 -0.21
CA SER A 124 5.51 -2.84 -0.28
C SER A 124 6.70 -2.87 0.67
N GLU A 125 6.55 -3.43 1.88
CA GLU A 125 7.65 -3.64 2.82
C GLU A 125 8.71 -4.59 2.25
N LEU A 126 8.30 -5.70 1.65
CA LEU A 126 9.22 -6.62 0.96
C LEU A 126 9.98 -5.90 -0.17
N LEU A 127 9.28 -5.06 -0.94
CA LEU A 127 9.86 -4.28 -2.03
C LEU A 127 10.89 -3.27 -1.51
N LYS A 128 10.60 -2.59 -0.40
CA LYS A 128 11.50 -1.62 0.25
C LYS A 128 12.77 -2.27 0.78
N ASN A 129 12.66 -3.49 1.31
CA ASN A 129 13.82 -4.25 1.78
C ASN A 129 14.72 -4.71 0.61
N GLN A 130 14.14 -4.91 -0.58
CA GLN A 130 14.88 -5.31 -1.78
C GLN A 130 15.47 -4.12 -2.55
N SER A 131 14.84 -2.94 -2.52
CA SER A 131 15.22 -1.76 -3.30
C SER A 131 16.59 -1.17 -2.94
N VAL A 132 17.12 -1.48 -1.74
CA VAL A 132 18.51 -1.20 -1.33
C VAL A 132 19.54 -1.86 -2.28
N LEU A 133 19.13 -2.86 -3.07
CA LEU A 133 19.98 -3.64 -3.97
C LEU A 133 19.78 -3.30 -5.47
N ILE A 134 18.89 -2.37 -5.83
CA ILE A 134 18.48 -2.12 -7.23
C ILE A 134 19.15 -0.85 -7.77
N VAL A 135 20.36 -1.00 -8.32
CA VAL A 135 21.12 0.14 -8.88
C VAL A 135 20.79 0.46 -10.33
N ASN A 136 20.16 -0.41 -11.14
CA ASN A 136 19.93 -0.07 -12.56
C ASN A 136 18.66 -0.70 -13.16
N THR A 137 17.87 0.12 -13.85
CA THR A 137 16.81 -0.16 -14.86
C THR A 137 15.39 -0.58 -14.42
N GLU A 138 15.15 -1.33 -13.35
CA GLU A 138 13.76 -1.62 -12.87
C GLU A 138 13.19 -0.53 -11.93
N GLN A 139 13.89 0.60 -11.82
CA GLN A 139 13.63 1.68 -10.86
C GLN A 139 12.29 2.40 -11.02
N ASN A 140 11.51 2.18 -12.09
CA ASN A 140 10.26 2.92 -12.25
C ASN A 140 9.12 2.31 -11.40
N LEU A 141 8.69 1.07 -11.70
CA LEU A 141 7.50 0.52 -11.05
C LEU A 141 7.68 0.30 -9.54
N ALA A 142 8.84 -0.19 -9.09
CA ALA A 142 9.07 -0.37 -7.66
C ALA A 142 9.07 0.96 -6.89
N SER A 143 9.59 2.03 -7.50
CA SER A 143 9.53 3.36 -6.91
C SER A 143 8.11 3.91 -6.93
N GLU A 144 7.37 3.70 -8.02
CA GLU A 144 5.94 4.08 -8.13
C GLU A 144 5.10 3.38 -7.05
N ILE A 145 5.29 2.07 -6.82
CA ILE A 145 4.61 1.34 -5.74
C ILE A 145 4.95 1.95 -4.38
N ASN A 146 6.23 2.20 -4.10
CA ASN A 146 6.64 2.79 -2.83
C ASN A 146 6.06 4.20 -2.62
N LEU A 147 6.06 5.03 -3.66
CA LEU A 147 5.47 6.38 -3.61
C LEU A 147 3.96 6.31 -3.37
N PHE A 148 3.26 5.41 -4.07
CA PHE A 148 1.83 5.16 -3.90
C PHE A 148 1.50 4.84 -2.43
N TYR A 149 2.17 3.85 -1.84
CA TYR A 149 1.92 3.47 -0.44
C TYR A 149 2.27 4.60 0.52
N ASN A 150 3.45 5.22 0.37
CA ASN A 150 3.86 6.31 1.27
C ASN A 150 2.89 7.48 1.26
N GLN A 151 2.37 7.86 0.08
CA GLN A 151 1.42 8.96 -0.04
C GLN A 151 0.08 8.59 0.61
N HIS A 152 -0.51 7.46 0.22
CA HIS A 152 -1.86 7.14 0.67
C HIS A 152 -1.95 6.69 2.12
N ILE A 153 -0.96 5.96 2.64
CA ILE A 153 -0.96 5.54 4.05
C ILE A 153 -0.97 6.76 4.95
N VAL A 154 -0.15 7.78 4.65
CA VAL A 154 -0.07 8.99 5.47
C VAL A 154 -1.42 9.71 5.53
N GLU A 155 -2.07 9.94 4.38
CA GLU A 155 -3.36 10.65 4.34
C GLU A 155 -4.48 9.84 5.03
N ILE A 156 -4.49 8.52 4.84
CA ILE A 156 -5.45 7.62 5.49
C ILE A 156 -5.24 7.60 7.00
N ASP A 157 -3.99 7.49 7.47
CA ASP A 157 -3.68 7.46 8.90
C ASP A 157 -4.06 8.78 9.58
N VAL A 158 -3.77 9.91 8.94
CA VAL A 158 -4.13 11.24 9.45
C VAL A 158 -5.65 11.39 9.56
N SER A 159 -6.40 10.96 8.55
CA SER A 159 -7.87 11.04 8.57
C SER A 159 -8.50 10.08 9.59
N ILE A 160 -7.94 8.88 9.79
CA ILE A 160 -8.35 7.96 10.87
C ILE A 160 -8.08 8.60 12.24
N GLU A 161 -6.90 9.20 12.44
CA GLU A 161 -6.55 9.81 13.72
C GLU A 161 -7.50 10.99 14.05
N GLU A 162 -7.89 11.77 13.05
CA GLU A 162 -8.84 12.86 13.23
C GLU A 162 -10.25 12.33 13.52
N LEU A 163 -10.70 11.28 12.82
CA LEU A 163 -11.96 10.60 13.14
C LEU A 163 -11.99 10.09 14.58
N PHE A 164 -10.89 9.48 15.02
CA PHE A 164 -10.73 9.02 16.39
C PHE A 164 -10.85 10.18 17.39
N ARG A 165 -10.16 11.29 17.15
CA ARG A 165 -10.23 12.49 18.01
C ARG A 165 -11.66 13.01 18.14
N GLN A 166 -12.38 13.15 17.03
CA GLN A 166 -13.75 13.64 17.04
C GLN A 166 -14.70 12.65 17.76
N ASN A 167 -14.54 11.35 17.53
CA ASN A 167 -15.32 10.33 18.21
C ASN A 167 -15.09 10.34 19.73
N VAL A 168 -13.84 10.52 20.17
CA VAL A 168 -13.50 10.65 21.60
C VAL A 168 -14.16 11.89 22.23
N GLU A 169 -14.16 13.03 21.54
CA GLU A 169 -14.78 14.25 22.08
C GLU A 169 -16.32 14.11 22.17
N ILE A 170 -16.98 13.55 21.14
CA ILE A 170 -18.41 13.21 21.18
C ILE A 170 -18.72 12.31 22.38
N ASN A 171 -17.97 11.20 22.54
CA ASN A 171 -18.17 10.27 23.64
C ASN A 171 -17.94 10.92 25.02
N LYS A 172 -17.00 11.86 25.12
CA LYS A 172 -16.74 12.63 26.34
C LYS A 172 -17.89 13.56 26.71
N ASN A 173 -18.68 14.02 25.75
CA ASN A 173 -19.89 14.79 26.01
C ASN A 173 -21.10 13.90 26.30
N LEU A 174 -21.26 12.80 25.56
CA LEU A 174 -22.32 11.80 25.80
C LEU A 174 -22.22 11.17 27.20
N LYS A 175 -21.01 10.84 27.68
CA LYS A 175 -20.83 10.20 28.99
C LYS A 175 -21.20 11.06 30.21
N LYS A 176 -21.56 12.33 30.01
CA LYS A 176 -22.00 13.24 31.08
C LYS A 176 -23.48 13.02 31.47
N TYR A 177 -24.23 12.26 30.69
CA TYR A 177 -25.66 12.03 30.92
C TYR A 177 -25.91 10.69 31.62
N ASP A 178 -26.86 10.67 32.57
CA ASP A 178 -27.18 9.48 33.38
C ASP A 178 -27.66 8.29 32.53
N TRP A 179 -28.29 8.56 31.38
CA TRP A 179 -28.76 7.54 30.45
C TRP A 179 -27.65 6.90 29.61
N PHE A 180 -26.42 7.40 29.66
CA PHE A 180 -25.31 6.90 28.82
C PHE A 180 -25.05 5.40 29.05
N SER A 181 -25.13 4.92 30.29
CA SER A 181 -24.99 3.48 30.59
C SER A 181 -26.11 2.63 29.99
N SER A 182 -27.31 3.19 29.81
CA SER A 182 -28.45 2.49 29.23
C SER A 182 -28.26 2.18 27.75
N LEU A 183 -27.38 2.89 27.04
CA LEU A 183 -27.02 2.57 25.65
C LEU A 183 -26.42 1.17 25.53
N LEU A 184 -25.52 0.81 26.46
CA LEU A 184 -24.86 -0.50 26.45
C LEU A 184 -25.70 -1.59 27.09
N ILE A 185 -26.37 -1.29 28.20
CA ILE A 185 -27.03 -2.32 29.01
C ILE A 185 -28.46 -2.60 28.50
N HIS A 186 -29.18 -1.56 28.08
CA HIS A 186 -30.62 -1.64 27.74
C HIS A 186 -30.90 -1.37 26.26
N LYS A 187 -29.88 -0.97 25.48
CA LYS A 187 -30.00 -0.52 24.08
C LYS A 187 -31.04 0.59 23.91
N GLU A 188 -31.21 1.41 24.95
CA GLU A 188 -32.15 2.52 24.95
C GLU A 188 -31.54 3.72 24.23
N MET A 189 -32.15 4.11 23.11
CA MET A 189 -31.65 5.22 22.27
C MET A 189 -32.33 6.56 22.56
N GLU A 190 -33.32 6.59 23.46
CA GLU A 190 -34.12 7.80 23.71
C GLU A 190 -33.27 8.98 24.19
N GLY A 191 -32.31 8.73 25.09
CA GLY A 191 -31.40 9.76 25.57
C GLY A 191 -30.50 10.34 24.48
N VAL A 192 -30.03 9.51 23.55
CA VAL A 192 -29.24 9.98 22.40
C VAL A 192 -30.11 10.76 21.42
N ILE A 193 -31.32 10.28 21.13
CA ILE A 193 -32.26 10.99 20.25
C ILE A 193 -32.55 12.38 20.82
N ASP A 194 -32.77 12.48 22.14
CA ASP A 194 -32.96 13.75 22.84
C ASP A 194 -31.71 14.64 22.75
N TYR A 195 -30.52 14.09 23.00
CA TYR A 195 -29.25 14.79 22.86
C TYR A 195 -29.09 15.41 21.46
N ILE A 196 -29.25 14.61 20.41
CA ILE A 196 -29.08 15.08 19.03
C ILE A 196 -30.16 16.10 18.65
N SER A 197 -31.40 15.89 19.09
CA SER A 197 -32.54 16.72 18.67
C SER A 197 -32.60 18.07 19.38
N ASN A 198 -32.15 18.13 20.64
CA ASN A 198 -32.39 19.28 21.53
C ASN A 198 -31.10 19.96 22.02
N ASN A 199 -29.91 19.39 21.83
CA ASN A 199 -28.65 20.03 22.20
C ASN A 199 -28.01 20.79 21.01
N PRO A 200 -27.83 22.12 21.09
CA PRO A 200 -27.21 22.88 20.01
C PRO A 200 -25.75 22.49 19.75
N ILE A 201 -25.04 21.95 20.75
CA ILE A 201 -23.66 21.48 20.60
C ILE A 201 -23.62 20.19 19.77
N ALA A 202 -24.60 19.30 19.93
CA ALA A 202 -24.65 18.02 19.23
C ALA A 202 -24.65 18.18 17.71
N LYS A 203 -25.40 19.15 17.18
CA LYS A 203 -25.40 19.43 15.73
C LYS A 203 -24.03 19.91 15.22
N ASN A 204 -23.32 20.73 15.99
CA ASN A 204 -21.99 21.19 15.61
C ASN A 204 -20.97 20.06 15.65
N GLU A 205 -21.04 19.20 16.66
CA GLU A 205 -20.19 18.00 16.77
C GLU A 205 -20.43 17.03 15.60
N ILE A 206 -21.69 16.73 15.29
CA ILE A 206 -22.05 15.87 14.15
C ILE A 206 -21.60 16.49 12.84
N THR A 207 -21.71 17.82 12.69
CA THR A 207 -21.25 18.52 11.48
C THR A 207 -19.75 18.39 11.30
N LEU A 208 -18.96 18.62 12.36
CA LEU A 208 -17.50 18.46 12.30
C LEU A 208 -17.12 17.00 12.07
N TYR A 209 -17.77 16.06 12.75
CA TYR A 209 -17.54 14.64 12.54
C TYR A 209 -17.85 14.22 11.11
N TYR A 210 -18.96 14.71 10.53
CA TYR A 210 -19.32 14.44 9.14
C TYR A 210 -18.29 14.98 8.16
N LEU A 211 -17.80 16.22 8.38
CA LEU A 211 -16.75 16.81 7.55
C LEU A 211 -15.50 15.92 7.51
N VAL A 212 -15.02 15.48 8.68
CA VAL A 212 -13.84 14.62 8.78
C VAL A 212 -14.11 13.24 8.16
N PHE A 213 -15.33 12.70 8.33
CA PHE A 213 -15.72 11.43 7.74
C PHE A 213 -15.79 11.48 6.21
N ASP A 214 -16.28 12.58 5.64
CA ASP A 214 -16.31 12.77 4.19
C ASP A 214 -14.90 12.88 3.61
N VAL A 215 -14.00 13.60 4.28
CA VAL A 215 -12.56 13.65 3.91
C VAL A 215 -11.96 12.24 3.93
N TYR A 216 -12.20 11.47 5.00
CA TYR A 216 -11.75 10.08 5.08
C TYR A 216 -12.28 9.25 3.90
N ALA A 217 -13.57 9.32 3.60
CA ALA A 217 -14.16 8.60 2.47
C ALA A 217 -13.52 9.00 1.12
N GLN A 218 -13.17 10.28 0.92
CA GLN A 218 -12.45 10.73 -0.27
C GLN A 218 -11.04 10.15 -0.37
N GLU A 219 -10.30 10.06 0.74
CA GLU A 219 -8.96 9.43 0.73
C GLU A 219 -9.02 7.96 0.29
N LEU A 220 -10.09 7.25 0.66
CA LEU A 220 -10.28 5.86 0.26
C LEU A 220 -10.67 5.72 -1.20
N ILE A 221 -11.49 6.64 -1.72
CA ILE A 221 -11.80 6.72 -3.15
C ILE A 221 -10.50 6.94 -3.94
N ASN A 222 -9.66 7.88 -3.49
CA ASN A 222 -8.38 8.19 -4.12
C ASN A 222 -7.44 6.97 -4.11
N PHE A 223 -7.29 6.30 -2.96
CA PHE A 223 -6.51 5.06 -2.87
C PHE A 223 -7.04 4.02 -3.84
N ARG A 224 -8.36 3.78 -3.85
CA ARG A 224 -8.98 2.74 -4.69
C ARG A 224 -8.73 2.97 -6.17
N GLU A 225 -8.94 4.18 -6.67
CA GLU A 225 -8.74 4.47 -8.09
C GLU A 225 -7.27 4.38 -8.48
N ASN A 226 -6.37 4.94 -7.68
CA ASN A 226 -4.93 4.86 -7.93
C ASN A 226 -4.40 3.42 -7.82
N ALA A 227 -4.95 2.60 -6.92
CA ALA A 227 -4.63 1.18 -6.79
C ALA A 227 -5.01 0.40 -8.05
N LYS A 228 -6.17 0.66 -8.64
CA LYS A 228 -6.59 0.03 -9.91
C LYS A 228 -5.61 0.35 -11.04
N GLU A 229 -5.18 1.61 -11.16
CA GLU A 229 -4.16 2.00 -12.16
C GLU A 229 -2.82 1.29 -11.91
N LEU A 230 -2.39 1.20 -10.65
CA LEU A 230 -1.16 0.53 -10.28
C LEU A 230 -1.20 -0.98 -10.58
N ILE A 231 -2.33 -1.64 -10.35
CA ILE A 231 -2.54 -3.05 -10.71
C ILE A 231 -2.36 -3.26 -12.21
N VAL A 232 -2.89 -2.37 -13.06
CA VAL A 232 -2.70 -2.47 -14.52
C VAL A 232 -1.22 -2.39 -14.90
N LYS A 233 -0.45 -1.50 -14.26
CA LYS A 233 1.01 -1.39 -14.48
C LYS A 233 1.74 -2.66 -14.04
N ILE A 234 1.38 -3.21 -12.88
CA ILE A 234 1.92 -4.48 -12.39
C ILE A 234 1.62 -5.62 -13.37
N ASP A 235 0.40 -5.72 -13.86
CA ASP A 235 0.01 -6.75 -14.82
C ASP A 235 0.77 -6.68 -16.14
N ASN A 236 1.04 -5.47 -16.64
CA ASN A 236 1.87 -5.28 -17.83
C ASN A 236 3.32 -5.73 -17.57
N GLN A 237 3.90 -5.32 -16.43
CA GLN A 237 5.25 -5.73 -16.04
C GLN A 237 5.40 -7.25 -15.87
N LEU A 238 4.35 -7.93 -15.42
CA LEU A 238 4.35 -9.39 -15.26
C LEU A 238 4.15 -10.13 -16.59
N LYS A 239 3.58 -9.51 -17.63
CA LYS A 239 3.39 -10.10 -18.97
C LYS A 239 4.61 -9.96 -19.87
N ASP A 240 5.38 -8.88 -19.72
CA ASP A 240 6.53 -8.57 -20.58
C ASP A 240 7.79 -9.42 -20.27
N ASN A 241 7.70 -10.37 -19.33
CA ASN A 241 8.83 -11.08 -18.71
C ASN A 241 8.62 -12.60 -18.64
#